data_AF-A0A5B0I3J7-F1
#
_entry.id   AF-A0A5B0I3J7-F1
#
_cell.length_a   1.000
_cell.length_b   1.000
_cell.length_c   1.000
_cell.angle_alpha   90.00
_cell.angle_beta   90.00
_cell.angle_gamma   90.00
#
_symmetry.space_group_name_H-M   'P 1'
#
loop_
_entity.id
_entity.type
_entity.pdbx_description
1 polymer ?
#
loop_
_entity_poly.entity_id
_entity_poly.type
_entity_poly.pdbx_seq_one_letter_code
_entity_poly.pdbx_strand_id
1 'polypeptide(L)'
;MHRPGAFAADLLSWDEDDVDRRARVLAAYLPATAADGLLGWTGTGRQRADLVLPGRVRADADRAVVDVRVRVVPYRRVDARGTAAPEPEPDDPIGAPAGAPAPAARGWRGLAARWVRLEVAVALTDDGLVVDAGPVAEPARRPSPVDLARGGVR
;
A
#
# COMPACT_ATOMS: atom_id res chain seq x y z
N MET A 1 5.32 5.79 16.98
CA MET A 1 5.65 7.14 16.45
C MET A 1 5.47 7.13 14.93
N HIS A 2 4.82 8.15 14.36
CA HIS A 2 4.14 8.21 13.05
C HIS A 2 4.64 7.26 11.94
N ARG A 3 3.85 6.22 11.62
CA ARG A 3 4.09 5.33 10.47
C ARG A 3 3.20 5.50 9.22
N PRO A 4 2.31 6.51 9.05
CA PRO A 4 1.42 6.55 7.89
C PRO A 4 2.19 6.68 6.57
N GLY A 5 3.33 7.37 6.56
CA GLY A 5 4.19 7.45 5.37
C GLY A 5 4.89 6.12 5.03
N ALA A 6 5.41 5.42 6.03
CA ALA A 6 6.05 4.11 5.84
C ALA A 6 5.01 3.05 5.43
N PHE A 7 3.85 3.02 6.10
CA PHE A 7 2.71 2.22 5.69
C PHE A 7 2.30 2.50 4.25
N ALA A 8 2.16 3.78 3.86
CA ALA A 8 1.79 4.13 2.48
C ALA A 8 2.84 3.66 1.46
N ALA A 9 4.14 3.72 1.79
CA ALA A 9 5.21 3.20 0.94
C ALA A 9 5.14 1.67 0.79
N ASP A 10 4.95 0.96 1.90
CA ASP A 10 4.89 -0.51 1.91
C ASP A 10 3.58 -1.03 1.31
N LEU A 11 2.48 -0.31 1.49
CA LEU A 11 1.21 -0.58 0.81
C LEU A 11 1.36 -0.41 -0.70
N LEU A 12 2.09 0.61 -1.17
CA LEU A 12 2.30 0.86 -2.60
C LEU A 12 3.55 0.19 -3.19
N SER A 13 4.15 -0.73 -2.45
CA SER A 13 5.26 -1.56 -2.93
C SER A 13 4.85 -3.02 -2.97
N TRP A 14 5.16 -3.69 -4.07
CA TRP A 14 4.85 -5.10 -4.26
C TRP A 14 5.74 -5.72 -5.32
N ASP A 15 5.91 -7.04 -5.23
CA ASP A 15 6.76 -7.82 -6.11
C ASP A 15 6.17 -9.23 -6.26
N GLU A 16 5.73 -9.59 -7.47
CA GLU A 16 5.18 -10.93 -7.74
C GLU A 16 6.20 -12.06 -7.52
N ASP A 17 7.50 -11.74 -7.50
CA ASP A 17 8.56 -12.72 -7.21
C ASP A 17 8.80 -12.90 -5.68
N ASP A 18 8.21 -12.07 -4.80
CA ASP A 18 8.27 -12.17 -3.33
C ASP A 18 6.96 -11.66 -2.69
N VAL A 19 5.86 -12.37 -2.95
CA VAL A 19 4.51 -12.01 -2.49
C VAL A 19 4.44 -11.88 -0.97
N ASP A 20 5.16 -12.73 -0.25
CA ASP A 20 5.10 -12.81 1.21
C ASP A 20 5.80 -11.62 1.91
N ARG A 21 6.77 -10.97 1.25
CA ARG A 21 7.44 -9.78 1.83
C ARG A 21 6.44 -8.70 2.19
N ARG A 22 5.50 -8.43 1.29
CA ARG A 22 4.46 -7.41 1.52
C ARG A 22 3.60 -7.75 2.74
N ALA A 23 3.18 -9.02 2.88
CA ALA A 23 2.44 -9.47 4.05
C ALA A 23 3.24 -9.27 5.35
N ARG A 24 4.51 -9.66 5.37
CA ARG A 24 5.41 -9.53 6.54
C ARG A 24 5.55 -8.07 6.99
N VAL A 25 5.74 -7.13 6.06
CA VAL A 25 5.90 -5.71 6.41
C VAL A 25 4.57 -5.07 6.80
N LEU A 26 3.46 -5.41 6.13
CA LEU A 26 2.15 -4.86 6.44
C LEU A 26 1.63 -5.28 7.82
N ALA A 27 2.01 -6.47 8.29
CA ALA A 27 1.71 -6.95 9.64
C ALA A 27 2.30 -6.07 10.76
N ALA A 28 3.29 -5.22 10.46
CA ALA A 28 3.85 -4.27 11.42
C ALA A 28 3.00 -2.99 11.59
N TYR A 29 2.02 -2.75 10.71
CA TYR A 29 1.16 -1.57 10.73
C TYR A 29 -0.31 -1.90 10.99
N LEU A 30 -0.75 -3.07 10.54
CA LEU A 30 -2.15 -3.49 10.57
C LEU A 30 -2.37 -4.51 11.69
N PRO A 31 -3.56 -4.51 12.32
CA PRO A 31 -3.95 -5.62 13.18
C PRO A 31 -3.94 -6.94 12.40
N ALA A 32 -3.66 -8.05 13.08
CA ALA A 32 -3.51 -9.37 12.44
C ALA A 32 -4.73 -9.80 11.59
N THR A 33 -5.93 -9.33 11.95
CA THR A 33 -7.18 -9.59 11.22
C THR A 33 -7.32 -8.80 9.92
N ALA A 34 -6.54 -7.73 9.72
CA ALA A 34 -6.56 -6.87 8.54
C ALA A 34 -5.28 -6.98 7.69
N ALA A 35 -4.27 -7.70 8.17
CA ALA A 35 -3.00 -7.89 7.48
C ALA A 35 -3.17 -8.88 6.30
N ASP A 36 -3.63 -8.36 5.16
CA ASP A 36 -3.63 -9.08 3.89
C ASP A 36 -2.51 -8.53 2.98
N GLY A 37 -1.56 -9.39 2.64
CA GLY A 37 -0.47 -9.08 1.71
C GLY A 37 -0.94 -8.71 0.30
N LEU A 38 -2.21 -8.98 -0.06
CA LEU A 38 -2.83 -8.63 -1.33
C LEU A 38 -3.73 -7.40 -1.25
N LEU A 39 -3.81 -6.70 -0.11
CA LEU A 39 -4.69 -5.52 0.03
C LEU A 39 -4.43 -4.49 -1.10
N GLY A 40 -5.39 -4.29 -2.01
CA GLY A 40 -5.22 -3.36 -3.14
C GLY A 40 -4.24 -3.81 -4.24
N TRP A 41 -3.80 -5.07 -4.23
CA TRP A 41 -2.87 -5.66 -5.20
C TRP A 41 -3.38 -7.02 -5.69
N THR A 42 -3.24 -7.30 -6.99
CA THR A 42 -3.70 -8.57 -7.62
C THR A 42 -2.77 -9.75 -7.37
N GLY A 43 -1.66 -9.56 -6.66
CA GLY A 43 -0.59 -10.55 -6.53
C GLY A 43 0.32 -10.65 -7.76
N THR A 44 0.12 -9.78 -8.76
CA THR A 44 0.88 -9.77 -10.02
C THR A 44 1.54 -8.42 -10.30
N GLY A 45 2.64 -8.46 -11.03
CA GLY A 45 3.47 -7.30 -11.34
C GLY A 45 4.38 -6.88 -10.20
N ARG A 46 5.10 -5.77 -10.44
CA ARG A 46 6.06 -5.21 -9.51
C ARG A 46 5.96 -3.68 -9.49
N GLN A 47 5.99 -3.10 -8.30
CA GLN A 47 5.98 -1.66 -8.08
C GLN A 47 6.84 -1.32 -6.86
N ARG A 48 7.52 -0.18 -6.94
CA ARG A 48 8.34 0.36 -5.85
C ARG A 48 7.88 1.76 -5.50
N ALA A 49 7.55 2.01 -4.23
CA ALA A 49 7.52 3.37 -3.70
C ALA A 49 8.96 3.85 -3.45
N ASP A 50 9.32 5.03 -3.96
CA ASP A 50 10.69 5.56 -3.82
C ASP A 50 10.77 6.96 -3.19
N LEU A 51 9.63 7.64 -3.04
CA LEU A 51 9.52 8.91 -2.31
C LEU A 51 8.14 9.04 -1.68
N VAL A 52 8.11 9.50 -0.43
CA VAL A 52 6.87 9.77 0.32
C VAL A 52 6.89 11.22 0.79
N LEU A 53 5.82 11.95 0.47
CA LEU A 53 5.61 13.32 0.91
C LEU A 53 4.35 13.38 1.79
N PRO A 54 4.48 13.65 3.10
CA PRO A 54 3.32 13.88 3.94
C PRO A 54 2.61 15.16 3.52
N GLY A 55 1.29 15.13 3.58
CA GLY A 55 0.40 16.22 3.25
C GLY A 55 -0.36 16.72 4.47
N ARG A 56 -1.58 17.19 4.24
CA ARG A 56 -2.47 17.70 5.28
C ARG A 56 -2.89 16.58 6.25
N VAL A 57 -2.88 16.90 7.55
CA VAL A 57 -3.49 16.08 8.59
C VAL A 57 -4.83 16.69 8.98
N ARG A 58 -5.88 15.87 9.05
CA ARG A 58 -7.19 16.24 9.61
C ARG A 58 -7.42 15.35 10.82
N ALA A 59 -7.58 15.93 12.01
CA ALA A 59 -7.78 15.17 13.24
C ALA A 59 -9.19 15.40 13.78
N ASP A 60 -9.78 14.35 14.34
CA ASP A 60 -11.04 14.37 15.07
C ASP A 60 -10.94 13.42 16.27
N ALA A 61 -11.04 13.96 17.49
CA ALA A 61 -10.85 13.23 18.74
C ALA A 61 -9.58 12.33 18.75
N ASP A 62 -9.76 11.01 18.86
CA ASP A 62 -8.71 9.97 18.87
C ASP A 62 -8.31 9.50 17.46
N ARG A 63 -8.88 10.09 16.40
CA ARG A 63 -8.66 9.70 15.01
C ARG A 63 -7.98 10.83 14.22
N ALA A 64 -7.19 10.45 13.24
CA ALA A 64 -6.73 11.38 12.22
C ALA A 64 -6.70 10.74 10.85
N VAL A 65 -6.81 11.57 9.81
CA VAL A 65 -6.60 11.20 8.42
C VAL A 65 -5.40 11.99 7.92
N VAL A 66 -4.38 11.27 7.46
CA VAL A 66 -3.15 11.82 6.92
C VAL A 66 -3.17 11.69 5.41
N ASP A 67 -3.15 12.81 4.71
CA ASP A 67 -2.88 12.84 3.28
C ASP A 67 -1.42 12.48 3.02
N VAL A 68 -1.16 11.54 2.11
CA VAL A 68 0.18 11.13 1.72
C VAL A 68 0.28 11.08 0.21
N ARG A 69 1.32 11.72 -0.35
CA ARG A 69 1.67 11.56 -1.77
C ARG A 69 2.89 10.66 -1.88
N VAL A 70 2.74 9.58 -2.62
CA VAL A 70 3.79 8.59 -2.84
C VAL A 70 4.17 8.60 -4.30
N ARG A 71 5.48 8.74 -4.59
CA ARG A 71 6.01 8.47 -5.91
C ARG A 71 6.27 6.98 -6.03
N VAL A 72 5.70 6.38 -7.07
CA VAL A 72 5.85 4.96 -7.37
C VAL A 72 6.52 4.78 -8.73
N VAL A 73 7.32 3.74 -8.85
CA VAL A 73 7.89 3.25 -10.10
C VAL A 73 7.27 1.89 -10.38
N PRO A 74 6.36 1.79 -11.36
CA PRO A 74 5.89 0.49 -11.83
C PRO A 74 6.97 -0.17 -12.69
N TYR A 75 6.97 -1.50 -12.73
CA TYR A 75 7.90 -2.28 -13.55
C TYR A 75 7.12 -3.15 -14.53
N ARG A 76 7.74 -3.43 -15.67
CA ARG A 76 7.30 -4.50 -16.57
C ARG A 76 8.32 -5.64 -16.54
N ARG A 77 7.83 -6.87 -16.69
CA ARG A 77 8.68 -8.04 -16.88
C ARG A 77 9.36 -7.95 -18.26
N VAL A 78 10.65 -8.25 -18.31
CA VAL A 78 11.45 -8.23 -19.56
C VAL A 78 12.09 -9.57 -19.90
N ASP A 79 12.19 -10.47 -18.92
CA ASP A 79 12.68 -11.83 -19.14
C ASP A 79 11.51 -12.82 -19.11
N ALA A 80 11.46 -13.72 -20.09
CA ALA A 80 10.49 -14.82 -20.14
C ALA A 80 10.82 -15.97 -19.16
N ARG A 81 11.87 -15.84 -18.35
CA ARG A 81 12.21 -16.85 -17.34
C ARG A 81 11.16 -16.82 -16.22
N GLY A 82 10.85 -18.01 -15.69
CA GLY A 82 9.88 -18.22 -14.60
C GLY A 82 10.22 -17.41 -13.34
N THR A 83 9.36 -17.53 -12.32
CA THR A 83 9.44 -16.80 -11.05
C THR A 83 10.89 -16.70 -10.56
N ALA A 84 11.38 -15.47 -10.39
CA ALA A 84 12.73 -15.27 -9.87
C ALA A 84 12.72 -15.57 -8.37
N ALA A 85 13.85 -16.01 -7.83
CA ALA A 85 14.00 -16.04 -6.38
C ALA A 85 13.90 -14.61 -5.84
N PRO A 86 13.34 -14.41 -4.63
CA PRO A 86 13.40 -13.13 -3.94
C PRO A 86 14.83 -12.58 -3.89
N GLU A 87 14.94 -11.25 -3.94
CA GLU A 87 16.23 -10.59 -3.71
C GLU A 87 16.73 -10.89 -2.29
N PRO A 88 18.05 -11.11 -2.10
CA PRO A 88 18.60 -11.43 -0.80
C PRO A 88 18.47 -10.24 0.18
N GLU A 89 18.31 -10.56 1.46
CA GLU A 89 18.44 -9.56 2.54
C GLU A 89 19.90 -9.13 2.71
N PRO A 90 20.17 -7.91 3.20
CA PRO A 90 21.53 -7.46 3.50
C PRO A 90 22.13 -8.25 4.68
N ASP A 91 23.44 -8.54 4.61
CA ASP A 91 24.16 -9.23 5.68
C ASP A 91 24.23 -8.42 6.99
N ASP A 92 24.30 -7.08 6.87
CA ASP A 92 24.29 -6.13 7.99
C ASP A 92 23.09 -5.17 7.86
N PRO A 93 21.90 -5.56 8.37
CA PRO A 93 20.67 -4.80 8.17
C PRO A 93 20.63 -3.53 9.01
N ILE A 94 20.18 -2.43 8.38
CA ILE A 94 19.89 -1.16 9.07
C ILE A 94 18.39 -0.89 9.03
N GLY A 95 17.78 -0.73 10.20
CA GLY A 95 16.36 -0.42 10.34
C GLY A 95 15.43 -1.63 10.15
N ALA A 96 14.13 -1.37 10.02
CA ALA A 96 13.14 -2.41 9.74
C ALA A 96 13.06 -2.69 8.23
N PRO A 97 12.73 -3.94 7.81
CA PRO A 97 12.51 -4.26 6.41
C PRO A 97 11.40 -3.41 5.78
N ALA A 98 11.61 -3.03 4.52
CA ALA A 98 10.60 -2.35 3.69
C ALA A 98 10.03 -3.32 2.65
N GLY A 99 8.79 -3.07 2.22
CA GLY A 99 8.14 -3.79 1.12
C GLY A 99 8.67 -3.38 -0.25
N ALA A 100 9.39 -2.26 -0.33
CA ALA A 100 9.98 -1.73 -1.55
C ALA A 100 10.98 -2.74 -2.15
N PRO A 101 10.71 -3.28 -3.35
CA PRO A 101 11.62 -4.25 -3.94
C PRO A 101 12.86 -3.53 -4.51
N ALA A 102 13.96 -4.26 -4.72
CA ALA A 102 15.21 -3.68 -5.22
C ALA A 102 14.98 -2.96 -6.57
N PRO A 103 15.61 -1.78 -6.79
CA PRO A 103 15.36 -0.97 -7.99
C PRO A 103 15.90 -1.59 -9.28
N ALA A 104 16.88 -2.50 -9.19
CA ALA A 104 17.57 -3.10 -10.32
C ALA A 104 17.48 -4.64 -10.32
N ALA A 105 16.32 -5.18 -9.94
CA ALA A 105 16.14 -6.63 -9.90
C ALA A 105 16.13 -7.29 -11.27
N ARG A 106 16.61 -8.53 -11.28
CA ARG A 106 16.71 -9.36 -12.47
C ARG A 106 15.34 -9.56 -13.12
N GLY A 107 15.27 -9.43 -14.45
CA GLY A 107 14.05 -9.70 -15.21
C GLY A 107 12.99 -8.59 -15.16
N TRP A 108 13.26 -7.48 -14.48
CA TRP A 108 12.37 -6.34 -14.37
C TRP A 108 12.96 -5.07 -14.98
N ARG A 109 12.12 -4.28 -15.64
CA ARG A 109 12.48 -2.94 -16.12
C ARG A 109 11.53 -1.90 -15.57
N GLY A 110 12.09 -0.91 -14.87
CA GLY A 110 11.34 0.24 -14.39
C GLY A 110 10.70 1.04 -15.52
N LEU A 111 9.50 1.55 -15.27
CA LEU A 111 8.74 2.43 -16.17
C LEU A 111 8.74 3.86 -15.64
N ALA A 112 8.06 4.75 -16.34
CA ALA A 112 7.89 6.14 -15.90
C ALA A 112 7.17 6.20 -14.54
N ALA A 113 7.77 6.92 -13.60
CA ALA A 113 7.24 7.11 -12.27
C ALA A 113 5.87 7.82 -12.28
N ARG A 114 5.06 7.55 -11.25
CA ARG A 114 3.73 8.12 -11.05
C ARG A 114 3.60 8.66 -9.63
N TRP A 115 2.80 9.71 -9.46
CA TRP A 115 2.37 10.17 -8.14
C TRP A 115 1.02 9.56 -7.80
N VAL A 116 0.94 8.91 -6.64
CA VAL A 116 -0.29 8.34 -6.07
C VAL A 116 -0.61 9.09 -4.79
N ARG A 117 -1.88 9.43 -4.59
CA ARG A 117 -2.38 10.07 -3.38
C ARG A 117 -3.15 9.05 -2.55
N LEU A 118 -2.83 8.96 -1.26
CA LEU A 118 -3.51 8.12 -0.28
C LEU A 118 -4.00 8.98 0.87
N GLU A 119 -5.17 8.66 1.40
CA GLU A 119 -5.62 9.15 2.70
C GLU A 119 -5.49 7.99 3.69
N VAL A 120 -4.59 8.11 4.65
CA VAL A 120 -4.31 7.06 5.65
C VAL A 120 -5.03 7.43 6.93
N ALA A 121 -6.07 6.67 7.26
CA ALA A 121 -6.73 6.77 8.55
C ALA A 121 -5.84 6.15 9.63
N VAL A 122 -5.75 6.84 10.75
CA VAL A 122 -4.94 6.45 11.91
C VAL A 122 -5.72 6.69 13.20
N ALA A 123 -5.52 5.82 14.17
CA ALA A 123 -6.10 5.92 15.50
C ALA A 123 -5.00 6.08 16.55
N LEU A 124 -5.24 6.90 17.56
CA LEU A 124 -4.38 6.98 18.75
C LEU A 124 -4.78 5.87 19.72
N THR A 125 -3.83 5.02 20.06
CA THR A 125 -3.94 4.00 21.12
C THR A 125 -2.98 4.35 22.27
N ASP A 126 -3.07 3.62 23.37
CA ASP A 126 -2.15 3.76 24.51
C ASP A 126 -0.68 3.49 24.12
N ASP A 127 -0.47 2.63 23.12
CA ASP A 127 0.85 2.31 22.54
C ASP A 127 1.29 3.29 21.43
N GLY A 128 0.46 4.29 21.14
CA GLY A 128 0.70 5.33 20.13
C GLY A 128 -0.21 5.20 18.90
N LEU A 129 0.23 5.75 17.77
CA LEU A 129 -0.62 5.91 16.59
C LEU A 129 -0.54 4.69 15.65
N VAL A 130 -1.68 4.01 15.42
CA VAL A 130 -1.82 2.82 14.56
C VAL A 130 -2.61 3.15 13.29
N VAL A 131 -2.42 2.38 12.21
CA VAL A 131 -3.24 2.54 11.00
C VAL A 131 -4.61 1.95 11.26
N ASP A 132 -5.64 2.77 11.07
CA ASP A 132 -7.02 2.35 11.18
C ASP A 132 -7.49 1.84 9.81
N ALA A 133 -7.58 0.52 9.67
CA ALA A 133 -8.11 -0.09 8.45
C ALA A 133 -9.64 0.07 8.33
N GLY A 134 -10.31 0.59 9.37
CA GLY A 134 -11.77 0.62 9.48
C GLY A 134 -12.40 -0.78 9.51
N PRO A 135 -13.68 -0.91 9.87
CA PRO A 135 -14.46 -2.07 9.43
C PRO A 135 -14.51 -2.07 7.90
N VAL A 136 -14.43 -3.25 7.27
CA VAL A 136 -14.61 -3.39 5.82
C VAL A 136 -15.98 -2.78 5.47
N ALA A 137 -15.97 -1.59 4.86
CA ALA A 137 -17.20 -0.99 4.36
C ALA A 137 -17.76 -1.93 3.31
N GLU A 138 -19.02 -2.35 3.47
CA GLU A 138 -19.74 -3.05 2.40
C GLU A 138 -19.56 -2.23 1.12
N PRO A 139 -19.22 -2.88 -0.02
CA PRO A 139 -19.02 -2.15 -1.26
C PRO A 139 -20.26 -1.30 -1.52
N ALA A 140 -20.07 0.01 -1.65
CA ALA A 140 -21.16 0.94 -1.90
C ALA A 140 -22.03 0.40 -3.03
N ARG A 141 -23.29 0.07 -2.72
CA ARG A 141 -24.22 -0.52 -3.67
C ARG A 141 -24.25 0.37 -4.91
N ARG A 142 -23.73 -0.13 -6.03
CA ARG A 142 -23.79 0.59 -7.30
C ARG A 142 -25.27 0.85 -7.60
N PRO A 143 -25.71 2.12 -7.79
CA PRO A 143 -27.10 2.40 -8.08
C PRO A 143 -27.52 1.63 -9.33
N SER A 144 -28.63 0.91 -9.22
CA SER A 144 -29.17 0.16 -10.34
C SER A 144 -29.72 1.12 -11.39
N PRO A 145 -29.86 0.69 -12.66
CA PRO A 145 -30.55 1.47 -13.68
C PRO A 145 -31.97 1.92 -13.26
N VAL A 146 -32.60 1.17 -12.34
CA VAL A 146 -33.92 1.48 -11.77
C VAL A 146 -33.84 2.66 -10.79
N ASP A 147 -32.75 2.80 -10.02
CA ASP A 147 -32.55 3.90 -9.08
C ASP A 147 -32.31 5.22 -9.82
N LEU A 148 -31.60 5.15 -10.96
CA LEU A 148 -31.38 6.29 -11.85
C LEU A 148 -32.66 6.71 -12.59
N ALA A 149 -33.54 5.76 -12.91
CA ALA A 149 -34.82 6.03 -13.57
C ALA A 149 -35.86 6.68 -12.63
N ARG A 150 -35.73 6.51 -11.30
CA ARG A 150 -36.66 7.07 -10.31
C ARG A 150 -36.24 8.43 -9.75
N GLY A 151 -34.95 8.79 -9.83
CA GLY A 151 -34.43 10.10 -9.40
C GLY A 151 -34.74 11.26 -10.37
N GLY A 152 -35.42 10.98 -11.47
CA GLY A 152 -35.76 11.93 -12.52
C GLY A 152 -37.23 12.38 -12.50
N VAL A 153 -37.85 12.56 -11.33
CA VAL A 153 -39.09 13.34 -11.21
C VAL A 153 -39.02 14.13 -9.92
N ARG A 154 -39.17 15.46 -10.03
CA ARG A 154 -39.20 16.41 -8.91
C ARG A 154 -40.31 16.12 -7.92
#